data_AF-A0A9E2AV19-F1
#
_entry.id   AF-A0A9E2AV19-F1
#
_cell.length_a   1.000
_cell.length_b   1.000
_cell.length_c   1.000
_cell.angle_alpha   90.00
_cell.angle_beta   90.00
_cell.angle_gamma   90.00
#
_symmetry.space_group_name_H-M   'P 1'
#
loop_
_entity.id
_entity.type
_entity.pdbx_description
1 polymer ?
#
loop_
_entity_poly.entity_id
_entity_poly.type
_entity_poly.pdbx_seq_one_letter_code
_entity_poly.pdbx_strand_id
1 'polypeptide(L)'
;HQSLQVYHSRKDNPILEDQALLNYKVGENIKQINLDSMPDVLQTGKLKILIIDSMGIYNLHAFKPDVVYLRDSPRLNLSRLIDSVQPSMILWDGSNYTSYQKRWAASCRAKKIPFHQTREKGAFIYRYSTIHR
;
A
#
# COMPACT_ATOMS: atom_id res chain seq x y z
N HIS A 1 11.27 -19.80 11.91
CA HIS A 1 9.84 -19.92 12.27
C HIS A 1 9.05 -18.86 11.54
N GLN A 2 7.80 -19.12 11.14
CA GLN A 2 6.99 -18.15 10.40
C GLN A 2 6.41 -17.09 11.35
N SER A 3 6.62 -15.82 11.01
CA SER A 3 6.04 -14.66 11.67
C SER A 3 5.22 -13.85 10.66
N LEU A 4 4.17 -13.18 11.16
CA LEU A 4 3.30 -12.30 10.36
C LEU A 4 3.47 -10.87 10.84
N GLN A 5 3.91 -9.99 9.95
CA GLN A 5 3.91 -8.55 10.20
C GLN A 5 2.57 -7.96 9.75
N VAL A 6 1.89 -7.26 10.65
CA VAL A 6 0.59 -6.63 10.40
C VAL A 6 0.70 -5.14 10.69
N TYR A 7 0.39 -4.34 9.67
CA TYR A 7 0.36 -2.88 9.77
C TYR A 7 -1.07 -2.38 9.89
N HIS A 8 -1.32 -1.43 10.79
CA HIS A 8 -2.66 -0.89 11.00
C HIS A 8 -2.66 0.62 11.30
N SER A 9 -3.79 1.27 11.04
CA SER A 9 -4.00 2.70 11.35
C SER A 9 -4.71 2.96 12.68
N ARG A 10 -5.26 1.91 13.29
CA ARG A 10 -5.92 1.97 14.59
C ARG A 10 -4.89 2.09 15.71
N LYS A 11 -5.19 2.78 16.81
CA LYS A 11 -4.29 2.87 17.99
C LYS A 11 -4.69 1.90 19.10
N ASP A 12 -5.82 1.25 18.92
CA ASP A 12 -6.50 0.37 19.86
C ASP A 12 -6.02 -1.09 19.71
N ASN A 13 -6.12 -1.83 20.81
CA ASN A 13 -5.69 -3.22 20.97
C ASN A 13 -6.60 -4.33 20.34
N PRO A 14 -7.78 -4.10 19.71
CA PRO A 14 -8.69 -5.19 19.34
C PRO A 14 -8.26 -5.94 18.07
N ILE A 15 -7.13 -5.58 17.44
CA ILE A 15 -6.65 -6.31 16.24
C ILE A 15 -6.19 -7.72 16.60
N LEU A 16 -5.64 -7.93 17.80
CA LEU A 16 -5.30 -9.28 18.27
C LEU A 16 -6.55 -10.12 18.59
N GLU A 17 -7.70 -9.49 18.74
CA GLU A 17 -9.00 -10.14 18.98
C GLU A 17 -9.78 -10.35 17.67
N ASP A 18 -9.24 -9.89 16.53
CA ASP A 18 -9.86 -10.11 15.23
C ASP A 18 -9.87 -11.60 14.88
N GLN A 19 -11.06 -12.18 14.81
CA GLN A 19 -11.23 -13.62 14.57
C GLN A 19 -10.68 -14.06 13.21
N ALA A 20 -10.70 -13.20 12.19
CA ALA A 20 -10.14 -13.53 10.89
C ALA A 20 -8.61 -13.62 10.98
N LEU A 21 -7.97 -12.70 11.71
CA LEU A 21 -6.52 -12.74 11.96
C LEU A 21 -6.11 -13.96 12.80
N LEU A 22 -6.88 -14.29 13.84
CA LEU A 22 -6.64 -15.48 14.67
C LEU A 22 -6.79 -16.78 13.88
N ASN A 23 -7.85 -16.89 13.07
CA ASN A 23 -8.07 -18.06 12.21
C ASN A 23 -6.95 -18.21 11.18
N TYR A 24 -6.49 -17.10 10.58
CA TYR A 24 -5.37 -17.12 9.65
C TYR A 24 -4.07 -17.56 10.33
N LYS A 25 -3.78 -17.07 11.55
CA LYS A 25 -2.62 -17.48 12.33
C LYS A 25 -2.60 -19.01 12.55
N VAL A 26 -3.74 -19.59 12.93
CA VAL A 26 -3.88 -21.03 13.16
C VAL A 26 -3.75 -21.81 11.85
N GLY A 27 -4.48 -21.39 10.82
CA GLY A 27 -4.51 -22.07 9.50
C GLY A 27 -3.15 -22.11 8.81
N GLU A 28 -2.37 -21.04 8.93
CA GLU A 28 -1.03 -20.92 8.33
C GLU A 28 0.11 -21.29 9.29
N ASN A 29 -0.19 -21.82 10.49
CA ASN A 29 0.80 -22.22 11.50
C ASN A 29 1.82 -21.11 11.84
N ILE A 30 1.31 -19.88 11.97
CA ILE A 30 2.10 -18.69 12.27
C ILE A 30 2.31 -18.61 13.78
N LYS A 31 3.58 -18.62 14.22
CA LYS A 31 3.88 -18.63 15.67
C LYS A 31 3.68 -17.26 16.31
N GLN A 32 4.01 -16.20 15.56
CA GLN A 32 4.08 -14.84 16.08
C GLN A 32 3.42 -13.85 15.11
N ILE A 33 2.58 -12.99 15.67
CA ILE A 33 2.05 -11.80 14.98
C ILE A 33 2.78 -10.60 15.57
N ASN A 34 3.34 -9.78 14.70
CA ASN A 34 3.94 -8.50 15.06
C ASN A 34 3.03 -7.40 14.54
N LEU A 35 2.57 -6.53 15.43
CA LEU A 35 1.74 -5.38 15.10
C LEU A 35 2.60 -4.12 15.02
N ASP A 36 2.31 -3.28 14.03
CA ASP A 36 2.93 -1.98 13.91
C ASP A 36 1.96 -0.96 13.28
N SER A 37 2.23 0.31 13.52
CA SER A 37 1.55 1.42 12.86
C SER A 37 1.85 1.44 11.36
N MET A 38 0.91 1.94 10.57
CA MET A 38 1.15 2.10 9.13
C MET A 38 2.34 3.04 8.89
N PRO A 39 3.40 2.58 8.18
CA PRO A 39 4.53 3.44 7.85
C PRO A 39 4.23 4.29 6.62
N ASP A 40 4.94 5.41 6.46
CA ASP A 40 4.92 6.19 5.21
C ASP A 40 5.63 5.47 4.06
N VAL A 41 6.61 4.61 4.39
CA VAL A 41 7.39 3.83 3.43
C VAL A 41 7.42 2.38 3.87
N LEU A 42 7.04 1.49 2.96
CA LEU A 42 7.16 0.05 3.14
C LEU A 42 8.17 -0.52 2.16
N GLN A 43 9.10 -1.33 2.65
CA GLN A 43 10.06 -2.05 1.83
C GLN A 43 9.86 -3.57 1.97
N THR A 44 9.64 -4.24 0.83
CA THR A 44 9.52 -5.70 0.78
C THR A 44 10.44 -6.25 -0.30
N GLY A 45 11.51 -6.92 0.14
CA GLY A 45 12.63 -7.26 -0.74
C GLY A 45 13.25 -6.01 -1.38
N LYS A 46 13.21 -5.94 -2.71
CA LYS A 46 13.67 -4.78 -3.49
C LYS A 46 12.56 -3.76 -3.78
N LEU A 47 11.30 -4.11 -3.53
CA LEU A 47 10.17 -3.24 -3.80
C LEU A 47 10.05 -2.16 -2.72
N LYS A 48 10.12 -0.90 -3.14
CA LYS A 48 9.86 0.27 -2.32
C LYS A 48 8.48 0.81 -2.61
N ILE A 49 7.63 0.83 -1.59
CA ILE A 49 6.26 1.35 -1.65
C ILE A 49 6.20 2.64 -0.84
N LEU A 50 5.80 3.73 -1.49
CA LEU A 50 5.42 4.97 -0.83
C LEU A 50 3.92 4.94 -0.52
N ILE A 51 3.56 5.07 0.74
CA ILE A 51 2.18 5.10 1.21
C ILE A 51 1.78 6.57 1.41
N ILE A 52 0.68 6.98 0.81
CA ILE A 52 0.16 8.35 0.93
C ILE A 52 -1.28 8.27 1.38
N ASP A 53 -1.51 8.74 2.60
CA ASP A 53 -2.82 8.80 3.22
C ASP A 53 -3.48 10.18 3.08
N SER A 54 -4.56 10.41 3.82
CA SER A 54 -5.30 11.67 3.82
C SER A 54 -4.46 12.91 4.18
N MET A 55 -3.35 12.76 4.90
CA MET A 55 -2.42 13.85 5.20
C MET A 55 -1.68 14.35 3.96
N GLY A 56 -1.60 13.53 2.90
CA GLY A 56 -1.02 13.91 1.62
C GLY A 56 0.47 14.22 1.68
N ILE A 57 1.18 13.68 2.67
CA ILE A 57 2.62 13.86 2.83
C ILE A 57 3.35 12.91 1.87
N TYR A 58 4.09 13.47 0.92
CA TYR A 58 4.90 12.67 -0.01
C TYR A 58 6.22 13.36 -0.43
N ASN A 59 6.56 14.50 0.19
CA ASN A 59 7.78 15.26 -0.09
C ASN A 59 9.00 14.56 0.52
N LEU A 60 9.34 13.40 0.00
CA LEU A 60 10.54 12.66 0.35
C LEU A 60 11.64 13.05 -0.63
N HIS A 61 12.43 14.05 -0.28
CA HIS A 61 13.60 14.43 -1.06
C HIS A 61 14.50 13.20 -1.28
N ALA A 62 14.84 12.93 -2.55
CA ALA A 62 15.67 11.80 -3.00
C ALA A 62 15.08 10.38 -2.89
N PHE A 63 13.87 10.18 -2.34
CA PHE A 63 13.25 8.86 -2.32
C PHE A 63 12.55 8.56 -3.65
N LYS A 64 12.94 7.46 -4.30
CA LYS A 64 12.33 6.95 -5.54
C LYS A 64 11.62 5.63 -5.25
N PRO A 65 10.30 5.63 -4.97
CA PRO A 65 9.53 4.41 -4.81
C PRO A 65 9.29 3.73 -6.15
N ASP A 66 9.20 2.41 -6.13
CA ASP A 66 8.74 1.64 -7.29
C ASP A 66 7.23 1.75 -7.42
N VAL A 67 6.53 1.82 -6.29
CA VAL A 67 5.07 1.82 -6.20
C VAL A 67 4.60 2.95 -5.29
N VAL A 68 3.54 3.63 -5.68
CA VAL A 68 2.81 4.57 -4.81
C VAL A 68 1.46 3.96 -4.45
N TYR A 69 1.15 3.88 -3.16
CA TYR A 69 -0.11 3.39 -2.62
C TYR A 69 -0.92 4.55 -2.03
N LEU A 70 -2.08 4.84 -2.61
CA LEU A 70 -3.00 5.89 -2.16
C LEU A 70 -4.13 5.29 -1.31
N ARG A 71 -4.35 5.84 -0.12
CA ARG A 71 -5.36 5.38 0.84
C ARG A 71 -6.01 6.56 1.57
N ASP A 72 -7.23 6.40 2.08
CA ASP A 72 -7.94 7.43 2.85
C ASP A 72 -8.14 8.77 2.10
N SER A 73 -8.27 8.72 0.77
CA SER A 73 -8.61 9.85 -0.10
C SER A 73 -7.66 11.06 -0.03
N PRO A 74 -6.33 10.92 -0.25
CA PRO A 74 -5.40 12.04 -0.31
C PRO A 74 -5.87 13.12 -1.29
N ARG A 75 -5.90 14.36 -0.83
CA ARG A 75 -6.11 15.50 -1.73
C ARG A 75 -4.80 15.87 -2.40
N LEU A 76 -4.52 15.28 -3.56
CA LEU A 76 -3.31 15.55 -4.34
C LEU A 76 -3.56 15.71 -5.85
N ASN A 77 -2.60 16.33 -6.53
CA ASN A 77 -2.52 16.34 -7.98
C ASN A 77 -1.65 15.16 -8.45
N LEU A 78 -2.29 14.12 -8.98
CA LEU A 78 -1.58 12.88 -9.33
C LEU A 78 -0.58 13.08 -10.48
N SER A 79 -0.87 13.98 -11.42
CA SER A 79 0.06 14.28 -12.51
C SER A 79 1.37 14.87 -11.97
N ARG A 80 1.30 15.82 -11.03
CA ARG A 80 2.50 16.37 -10.36
C ARG A 80 3.26 15.32 -9.57
N LEU A 81 2.55 14.44 -8.88
CA LEU A 81 3.17 13.35 -8.13
C LEU A 81 3.93 12.40 -9.07
N ILE A 82 3.31 11.98 -10.17
CA ILE A 82 3.93 11.11 -11.17
C ILE A 82 5.20 11.76 -11.72
N ASP A 83 5.14 13.05 -12.08
CA ASP A 83 6.28 13.75 -12.68
C ASP A 83 7.45 13.89 -11.69
N SER A 84 7.15 14.10 -10.41
CA SER A 84 8.16 14.30 -9.36
C SER A 84 8.77 13.00 -8.86
N VAL A 85 7.95 11.97 -8.64
CA VAL A 85 8.34 10.75 -7.93
C VAL A 85 8.67 9.62 -8.92
N GLN A 86 8.09 9.68 -10.12
CA GLN A 86 8.31 8.73 -11.22
C GLN A 86 8.13 7.26 -10.81
N PRO A 87 7.01 6.89 -10.16
CA PRO A 87 6.77 5.50 -9.79
C PRO A 87 6.51 4.63 -11.02
N SER A 88 6.83 3.33 -10.90
CA SER A 88 6.50 2.34 -11.94
C SER A 88 5.01 1.95 -11.96
N MET A 89 4.31 2.15 -10.83
CA MET A 89 2.90 1.81 -10.69
C MET A 89 2.24 2.61 -9.56
N ILE A 90 0.92 2.84 -9.69
CA ILE A 90 0.09 3.42 -8.64
C ILE A 90 -0.99 2.42 -8.21
N LEU A 91 -1.15 2.24 -6.90
CA LEU A 91 -2.14 1.38 -6.28
C LEU A 91 -3.11 2.25 -5.46
N TRP A 92 -4.38 1.86 -5.38
CA TRP A 92 -5.28 2.40 -4.37
C TRP A 92 -6.36 1.39 -3.98
N ASP A 93 -6.85 1.54 -2.76
CA ASP A 93 -7.86 0.64 -2.21
C ASP A 93 -9.27 1.29 -2.18
N GLY A 94 -10.23 0.53 -1.63
CA GLY A 94 -11.63 0.94 -1.50
C GLY A 94 -11.89 2.06 -0.48
N SER A 95 -10.91 2.45 0.35
CA SER A 95 -11.06 3.54 1.32
C SER A 95 -11.18 4.93 0.67
N ASN A 96 -10.89 5.02 -0.64
CA ASN A 96 -10.83 6.27 -1.39
C ASN A 96 -12.20 6.68 -1.97
N TYR A 97 -12.48 7.99 -2.07
CA TYR A 97 -13.69 8.48 -2.76
C TYR A 97 -13.73 8.08 -4.24
N THR A 98 -14.88 7.63 -4.72
CA THR A 98 -15.06 7.19 -6.12
C THR A 98 -14.72 8.28 -7.14
N SER A 99 -15.01 9.55 -6.80
CA SER A 99 -14.66 10.70 -7.64
C SER A 99 -13.14 10.90 -7.73
N TYR A 100 -12.39 10.62 -6.66
CA TYR A 100 -10.93 10.72 -6.64
C TYR A 100 -10.33 9.60 -7.48
N GLN A 101 -10.78 8.36 -7.27
CA GLN A 101 -10.36 7.19 -8.04
C GLN A 101 -10.56 7.40 -9.55
N LYS A 102 -11.72 7.93 -9.99
CA LYS A 102 -11.97 8.26 -11.40
C LYS A 102 -10.97 9.28 -11.97
N ARG A 103 -10.67 10.34 -11.21
CA ARG A 103 -9.68 11.35 -11.63
C ARG A 103 -8.27 10.78 -11.68
N TRP A 104 -7.88 9.99 -10.68
CA TRP A 104 -6.57 9.34 -10.64
C TRP A 104 -6.38 8.37 -11.81
N ALA A 105 -7.39 7.54 -12.10
CA ALA A 105 -7.35 6.66 -13.26
C ALA A 105 -7.19 7.43 -14.57
N ALA A 106 -7.86 8.59 -14.71
CA ALA A 106 -7.68 9.46 -15.87
C ALA A 106 -6.26 10.04 -15.97
N SER A 107 -5.69 10.51 -14.85
CA SER A 107 -4.30 10.97 -14.78
C SER A 107 -3.29 9.86 -15.12
N CYS A 108 -3.46 8.65 -14.58
CA CYS A 108 -2.61 7.50 -14.89
C CYS A 108 -2.65 7.16 -16.38
N ARG A 109 -3.85 7.12 -17.00
CA ARG A 109 -3.99 6.91 -18.45
C ARG A 109 -3.28 7.99 -19.27
N ALA A 110 -3.46 9.26 -18.91
CA ALA A 110 -2.81 10.37 -19.59
C ALA A 110 -1.28 10.33 -19.49
N LYS A 111 -0.75 9.94 -18.32
CA LYS A 111 0.69 9.78 -18.06
C LYS A 111 1.26 8.43 -18.48
N LYS A 112 0.42 7.52 -18.99
CA LYS A 112 0.77 6.13 -19.35
C LYS A 112 1.40 5.34 -18.19
N ILE A 113 0.94 5.59 -16.96
CA ILE A 113 1.40 4.88 -15.75
C ILE A 113 0.44 3.73 -15.43
N PRO A 114 0.94 2.50 -15.24
CA PRO A 114 0.14 1.38 -14.77
C PRO A 114 -0.52 1.65 -13.42
N PHE A 115 -1.76 1.18 -13.26
CA PHE A 115 -2.45 1.29 -11.97
C PHE A 115 -3.33 0.08 -11.63
N HIS A 116 -3.55 -0.11 -10.33
CA HIS A 116 -4.42 -1.15 -9.77
C HIS A 116 -5.35 -0.56 -8.71
N GLN A 117 -6.65 -0.76 -8.91
CA GLN A 117 -7.71 -0.39 -7.96
C GLN A 117 -8.31 -1.68 -7.39
N THR A 118 -8.20 -1.88 -6.08
CA THR A 118 -8.65 -3.15 -5.48
C THR A 118 -10.17 -3.34 -5.51
N ARG A 119 -10.92 -2.23 -5.53
CA ARG A 119 -12.39 -2.27 -5.66
C ARG A 119 -12.87 -2.90 -6.96
N GLU A 120 -12.11 -2.78 -8.05
CA GLU A 120 -12.45 -3.36 -9.36
C GLU A 120 -11.68 -4.64 -9.65
N LYS A 121 -10.40 -4.70 -9.27
CA LYS A 121 -9.48 -5.78 -9.64
C LYS A 121 -9.25 -6.81 -8.52
N GLY A 122 -9.87 -6.62 -7.35
CA GLY A 122 -9.65 -7.47 -6.19
C GLY A 122 -8.29 -7.20 -5.54
N ALA A 123 -7.51 -8.24 -5.27
CA ALA A 123 -6.24 -8.11 -4.57
C ALA A 123 -5.06 -7.75 -5.50
N PHE A 124 -4.10 -6.99 -4.97
CA PHE A 124 -2.78 -6.83 -5.58
C PHE A 124 -1.80 -7.85 -4.97
N ILE A 125 -1.23 -8.72 -5.79
CA ILE A 125 -0.30 -9.77 -5.37
C ILE A 125 1.09 -9.47 -5.92
N TYR A 126 2.06 -9.26 -5.03
CA TYR A 126 3.47 -9.12 -5.38
C TYR A 126 4.25 -10.33 -4.89
N ARG A 127 4.84 -11.09 -5.82
CA ARG A 127 5.71 -12.22 -5.52
C ARG A 127 7.15 -11.81 -5.82
N TYR A 128 8.02 -11.85 -4.82
CA TYR A 128 9.46 -11.72 -5.03
C TYR A 128 10.15 -13.03 -4.70
N SER A 129 11.11 -13.41 -5.53
CA SER A 129 11.97 -14.57 -5.29
C SER A 129 13.14 -14.16 -4.39
N THR A 130 13.22 -14.72 -3.20
CA THR A 130 14.41 -14.59 -2.36
C THR A 130 15.50 -15.50 -2.94
N ILE A 131 16.38 -14.95 -3.77
CA ILE A 131 17.58 -15.68 -4.20
C ILE A 131 18.43 -15.86 -2.94
N HIS A 132 18.42 -17.05 -2.36
CA HIS A 132 19.39 -17.44 -1.34
C HIS A 132 20.72 -17.60 -2.08
N ARG A 133 21.67 -16.70 -1.80
CA ARG A 133 23.08 -16.90 -2.12
C ARG A 133 23.77 -17.45 -0.89
#